data_AF-A0A0C9VJ34-F1
#
_entry.id   AF-A0A0C9VJ34-F1
#
_cell.length_a   1.000
_cell.length_b   1.000
_cell.length_c   1.000
_cell.angle_alpha   90.00
_cell.angle_beta   90.00
_cell.angle_gamma   90.00
#
_symmetry.space_group_name_H-M   'P 1'
#
loop_
_entity.id
_entity.type
_entity.pdbx_description
1 polymer ?
#
loop_
_entity_poly.entity_id
_entity_poly.type
_entity_poly.pdbx_seq_one_letter_code
_entity_poly.pdbx_strand_id
1 'polypeptide(L)'
;MDYASFGWLGDVYVLEEYRGRGLGKWLVQVAVNLEEIKECQRLMLMTKDTEGLYRRYGGFELLKKKVLERYQDIQILYGEPDKDNTEDKAST
;
A
#
# COMPACT_ATOMS: atom_id res chain seq x y z
N MET A 1 -2.98 28.16 2.27
CA MET A 1 -1.82 27.24 2.21
C MET A 1 -2.06 26.38 0.99
N ASP A 2 -1.19 26.43 -0.01
CA ASP A 2 -1.35 25.58 -1.20
C ASP A 2 -1.29 24.13 -0.76
N TYR A 3 -2.36 23.40 -1.04
CA TYR A 3 -2.50 21.98 -0.74
C TYR A 3 -1.30 21.19 -1.28
N ALA A 4 -1.04 20.04 -0.68
CA ALA A 4 0.04 19.16 -1.11
C ALA A 4 -0.08 18.88 -2.62
N SER A 5 0.90 19.32 -3.41
CA SER A 5 0.89 19.10 -4.87
C SER A 5 1.10 17.61 -5.22
N PHE A 6 1.54 16.82 -4.24
CA PHE A 6 1.74 15.38 -4.35
C PHE A 6 1.41 14.69 -3.01
N GLY A 7 0.85 13.49 -3.07
CA GLY A 7 0.57 12.63 -1.92
C GLY A 7 1.06 11.21 -2.15
N TRP A 8 1.33 10.50 -1.07
CA TRP A 8 1.64 9.06 -1.09
C TRP A 8 0.56 8.29 -0.34
N LEU A 9 -0.06 7.31 -1.03
CA LEU A 9 -0.92 6.32 -0.39
C LEU A 9 -0.05 5.12 0.02
N GLY A 10 0.31 5.08 1.30
CA GLY A 10 1.05 3.97 1.92
C GLY A 10 0.18 3.11 2.83
N ASP A 11 0.68 1.92 3.14
CA ASP A 11 0.26 1.05 4.25
C ASP A 11 -1.26 0.79 4.39
N VAL A 12 -1.92 0.41 3.29
CA VAL A 12 -3.28 -0.15 3.36
C VAL A 12 -3.19 -1.60 3.84
N TYR A 13 -3.52 -1.81 5.12
CA TYR A 13 -3.50 -3.13 5.75
C TYR A 13 -4.86 -3.51 6.33
N VAL A 14 -5.21 -4.79 6.18
CA VAL A 14 -6.40 -5.39 6.80
C VAL A 14 -5.92 -6.58 7.65
N LEU A 15 -6.28 -6.54 8.93
CA LEU A 15 -6.07 -7.63 9.88
C LEU A 15 -6.62 -8.95 9.33
N GLU A 16 -5.89 -10.04 9.57
CA GLU A 16 -6.11 -11.32 8.90
C GLU A 16 -7.53 -11.87 9.12
N GLU A 17 -8.06 -11.72 10.33
CA GLU A 17 -9.40 -12.18 10.73
C GLU A 17 -10.53 -11.44 9.99
N TYR A 18 -10.20 -10.30 9.38
CA TYR A 18 -11.14 -9.43 8.67
C TYR A 18 -10.91 -9.43 7.15
N ARG A 19 -9.94 -10.19 6.65
CA ARG A 19 -9.70 -10.36 5.20
C ARG A 19 -10.86 -11.12 4.54
N GLY A 20 -10.94 -11.03 3.21
CA GLY A 20 -12.03 -11.64 2.43
C GLY A 20 -13.37 -10.88 2.49
N ARG A 21 -13.50 -9.86 3.33
CA ARG A 21 -14.74 -9.06 3.50
C ARG A 21 -14.81 -7.81 2.60
N GLY A 22 -13.87 -7.63 1.69
CA GLY A 22 -13.81 -6.44 0.82
C GLY A 22 -13.32 -5.15 1.50
N LEU A 23 -12.80 -5.22 2.73
CA LEU A 23 -12.33 -4.04 3.48
C LEU A 23 -11.18 -3.29 2.80
N GLY A 24 -10.24 -4.00 2.15
CA GLY A 24 -9.15 -3.34 1.42
C GLY A 24 -9.67 -2.48 0.26
N LYS A 25 -10.68 -2.96 -0.46
CA LYS A 25 -11.39 -2.16 -1.49
C LYS A 25 -12.04 -0.94 -0.85
N TRP A 26 -12.78 -1.14 0.24
CA TRP A 26 -13.49 -0.06 0.93
C TRP A 26 -12.53 1.02 1.42
N LEU A 27 -11.42 0.65 2.06
CA LEU A 27 -10.39 1.58 2.52
C LEU A 27 -9.80 2.41 1.38
N VAL A 28 -9.43 1.77 0.27
CA VAL A 28 -8.91 2.47 -0.91
C VAL A 28 -9.95 3.45 -1.46
N GLN A 29 -11.20 3.02 -1.60
CA GLN A 29 -12.28 3.87 -2.12
C GLN A 29 -12.55 5.07 -1.21
N VAL A 30 -12.55 4.88 0.11
CA VAL A 30 -12.74 5.99 1.05
C VAL A 30 -11.56 6.96 0.91
N ALA A 31 -10.33 6.47 0.98
CA ALA A 31 -9.13 7.30 0.95
C ALA A 31 -9.05 8.19 -0.29
N VAL A 32 -9.26 7.64 -1.50
CA VAL A 32 -9.16 8.42 -2.75
C VAL A 32 -10.35 9.37 -2.96
N ASN A 33 -11.44 9.22 -2.22
CA ASN A 33 -12.64 10.05 -2.37
C ASN A 33 -12.77 11.16 -1.32
N LEU A 34 -11.85 11.25 -0.36
CA LEU A 34 -11.76 12.39 0.56
C LEU A 34 -11.51 13.68 -0.24
N GLU A 35 -12.19 14.76 0.13
CA GLU A 35 -12.15 16.02 -0.63
C GLU A 35 -10.72 16.58 -0.68
N GLU A 36 -10.02 16.51 0.43
CA GLU A 36 -8.64 16.95 0.60
C GLU A 36 -7.65 16.15 -0.26
N ILE A 37 -7.99 14.89 -0.58
CA ILE A 37 -7.20 14.02 -1.46
C ILE A 37 -7.52 14.29 -2.92
N LYS A 38 -8.77 14.63 -3.26
CA LYS A 38 -9.14 15.04 -4.63
C LYS A 38 -8.52 16.37 -5.04
N GLU A 39 -8.31 17.28 -4.08
CA GLU A 39 -7.60 18.53 -4.30
C GLU A 39 -6.09 18.31 -4.55
N CYS A 40 -5.54 17.13 -4.21
CA CYS A 40 -4.17 16.76 -4.51
C CYS A 40 -4.00 16.45 -6.01
N GLN A 41 -3.08 17.16 -6.67
CA GLN A 41 -2.87 17.01 -8.11
C GLN A 41 -2.34 15.62 -8.51
N ARG A 42 -1.61 14.94 -7.60
CA ARG A 42 -0.98 13.64 -7.87
C ARG A 42 -0.95 12.78 -6.61
N LEU A 43 -1.57 11.60 -6.68
CA LEU A 43 -1.46 10.57 -5.66
C LEU A 43 -0.61 9.41 -6.18
N MET A 44 0.46 9.07 -5.46
CA MET A 44 1.40 8.01 -5.81
C MET A 44 1.34 6.87 -4.81
N LEU A 45 1.71 5.68 -5.26
CA LEU A 45 1.70 4.44 -4.50
C LEU A 45 2.75 3.53 -5.12
N MET A 46 3.45 2.78 -4.28
CA MET A 46 4.24 1.65 -4.70
C MET A 46 3.64 0.39 -4.09
N THR A 47 3.32 -0.59 -4.92
CA THR A 47 2.72 -1.86 -4.50
C THR A 47 3.55 -3.00 -5.06
N LYS A 48 3.82 -4.01 -4.23
CA LYS A 48 4.58 -5.20 -4.64
C LYS A 48 3.72 -6.17 -5.45
N ASP A 49 2.56 -6.55 -4.92
CA ASP A 49 1.75 -7.66 -5.48
C ASP A 49 0.23 -7.36 -5.59
N THR A 50 -0.23 -6.17 -5.18
CA THR A 50 -1.67 -5.83 -5.12
C THR A 50 -2.08 -4.72 -6.10
N GLU A 51 -1.34 -4.55 -7.20
CA GLU A 51 -1.63 -3.55 -8.24
C GLU A 51 -3.08 -3.59 -8.76
N GLY A 52 -3.65 -4.78 -8.91
CA GLY A 52 -5.03 -4.95 -9.39
C GLY A 52 -6.11 -4.41 -8.45
N LEU A 53 -5.81 -4.24 -7.16
CA LEU A 53 -6.73 -3.61 -6.20
C LEU A 53 -6.78 -2.09 -6.46
N TYR A 54 -5.61 -1.45 -6.48
CA TYR A 54 -5.48 0.00 -6.62
C TYR A 54 -5.92 0.49 -8.00
N ARG A 55 -5.61 -0.25 -9.07
CA ARG A 55 -6.08 0.08 -10.41
C ARG A 55 -7.60 0.02 -10.53
N ARG A 56 -8.23 -1.02 -9.96
CA ARG A 56 -9.68 -1.23 -10.09
C ARG A 56 -10.52 -0.35 -9.18
N TYR A 57 -10.03 -0.03 -7.97
CA TYR A 57 -10.84 0.63 -6.95
C TYR A 57 -10.32 2.01 -6.52
N GLY A 58 -9.07 2.33 -6.84
CA GLY A 58 -8.47 3.64 -6.55
C GLY A 58 -8.20 4.50 -7.79
N GLY A 59 -8.43 3.98 -9.00
CA GLY A 59 -8.19 4.74 -10.25
C GLY A 59 -6.70 4.97 -10.57
N PHE A 60 -5.80 4.19 -9.94
CA PHE A 60 -4.36 4.32 -10.20
C PHE A 60 -3.99 3.75 -11.57
N GLU A 61 -3.00 4.37 -12.22
CA GLU A 61 -2.40 3.90 -13.46
C GLU A 61 -0.92 3.55 -13.27
N LEU A 62 -0.44 2.58 -14.03
CA LEU A 62 0.99 2.25 -14.04
C LEU A 62 1.78 3.36 -14.71
N LEU A 63 2.78 3.89 -14.01
CA LEU A 63 3.72 4.84 -14.58
C LEU A 63 4.59 4.12 -15.64
N LYS A 64 4.58 4.62 -16.87
CA LYS A 64 5.48 4.12 -17.92
C LYS A 64 6.92 4.49 -17.54
N LYS A 65 7.83 3.49 -17.51
CA LYS A 65 9.26 3.64 -17.20
C LYS A 65 9.93 4.70 -18.09
N LYS A 66 9.99 5.95 -17.61
CA LYS A 66 10.99 6.97 -17.96
C LYS A 66 11.24 7.88 -16.75
N VAL A 67 11.39 7.29 -15.58
CA VAL A 67 11.88 8.00 -14.40
C VAL A 67 13.26 7.43 -14.09
N LEU A 68 14.28 8.29 -14.10
CA LEU A 68 15.61 7.96 -13.62
C LEU A 68 15.53 7.86 -12.09
N GLU A 69 15.37 6.64 -11.59
CA GLU A 69 15.19 6.39 -10.16
C GLU A 69 16.38 5.59 -9.63
N ARG A 70 17.16 6.22 -8.75
CA ARG A 70 18.14 5.53 -7.91
C ARG A 70 17.36 4.97 -6.72
N TYR A 71 16.92 3.71 -6.84
CA TYR A 71 16.33 2.98 -5.73
C TYR A 71 17.42 2.72 -4.68
N GLN A 72 17.27 3.30 -3.49
CA GLN A 72 17.84 2.68 -2.29
C GLN A 72 16.84 1.62 -1.83
N ASP A 73 17.32 0.39 -1.68
CA ASP A 73 16.52 -0.77 -1.36
C ASP A 73 15.60 -0.52 -0.17
N ILE A 74 14.28 -0.52 -0.44
CA ILE A 74 13.22 -0.32 0.57
C ILE A 74 13.13 -1.50 1.57
N GLN A 75 13.93 -2.57 1.37
CA GLN A 75 14.08 -3.66 2.34
C GLN A 75 14.69 -3.22 3.68
N ILE A 76 15.32 -2.04 3.77
CA ILE A 76 15.95 -1.58 5.01
C ILE A 76 14.93 -1.03 6.03
N LEU A 77 13.74 -0.60 5.59
CA LEU A 77 12.77 0.06 6.48
C LEU A 77 11.80 -0.90 7.19
N TYR A 78 11.62 -2.10 6.66
CA TYR A 78 10.87 -3.16 7.31
C TYR A 78 11.81 -4.36 7.40
N GLY A 79 12.45 -4.53 8.56
CA GLY A 79 13.35 -5.66 8.83
C GLY A 79 12.66 -7.00 8.52
N GLU A 80 13.46 -7.97 8.08
CA GLU A 80 12.97 -9.31 7.76
C GLU A 80 12.10 -9.84 8.93
N PRO A 81 10.92 -10.43 8.65
CA PRO A 81 10.17 -11.10 9.70
C PRO A 81 11.01 -12.25 10.24
N ASP A 82 11.27 -12.23 11.55
CA ASP A 82 11.96 -13.28 12.30
C ASP A 82 11.33 -14.63 11.94
N LYS A 83 12.06 -15.44 11.18
CA LYS A 83 11.70 -16.83 10.91
C LYS A 83 12.31 -17.72 11.98
N ASP A 84 11.92 -17.50 13.24
CA ASP A 84 12.22 -18.47 14.28
C ASP A 84 11.18 -18.41 15.42
N ASN A 85 10.06 -19.09 15.22
CA ASN A 85 9.33 -19.78 16.31
C ASN A 85 8.16 -20.59 15.77
N THR A 86 8.46 -21.75 15.19
CA THR A 86 7.52 -22.89 15.14
C THR A 86 8.32 -24.17 15.19
N GLU A 87 8.92 -24.46 16.35
CA GLU A 87 9.36 -25.79 16.75
C GLU A 87 9.67 -25.77 18.25
N ASP A 88 8.63 -25.82 19.10
CA ASP A 88 8.64 -26.69 20.28
C ASP A 88 7.29 -26.59 21.02
N LYS A 89 6.42 -27.59 20.85
CA LYS A 89 5.47 -28.14 21.86
C LYS A 89 4.75 -29.36 21.27
N ALA A 90 5.48 -30.47 21.13
CA ALA A 90 4.89 -31.80 21.06
C ALA A 90 5.92 -32.86 21.47
N SER A 91 6.27 -32.89 22.76
CA SER A 91 6.76 -34.11 23.40
C SER A 91 6.52 -34.05 24.91
N THR A 92 5.35 -34.52 25.34
CA THR A 92 5.11 -35.37 26.51
C THR A 92 3.71 -35.96 26.35
#